data_AF-H1S001-F1
#
_entry.id   AF-H1S001-F1
#
_cell.length_a   1.000
_cell.length_b   1.000
_cell.length_c   1.000
_cell.angle_alpha   90.00
_cell.angle_beta   90.00
_cell.angle_gamma   90.00
#
_symmetry.space_group_name_H-M   'P 1'
#
loop_
_entity.id
_entity.type
_entity.pdbx_description
1 polymer ?
#
loop_
_entity_poly.entity_id
_entity_poly.type
_entity_poly.pdbx_seq_one_letter_code
_entity_poly.pdbx_strand_id
1 'polypeptide(L)'
;MSATTIPTTNTTDNAGVPPAPSEAHQRAANAQGQFTAHTNTSPLFPLGLLTATRGAADALARHDESYFAYVQRHHTGDWGDVGEDDRNANAVGVREGYRIFSVYSLQDGKKLWVITEADRSVTTLLLPSEY
;
A
#
# COMPACT_ATOMS: atom_id res chain seq x y z
N MET A 1 -31.58 42.24 -56.29
CA MET A 1 -31.43 43.71 -56.29
C MET A 1 -30.20 44.02 -55.46
N SER A 2 -29.18 44.62 -56.07
CA SER A 2 -27.85 44.77 -55.50
C SER A 2 -27.74 46.03 -54.64
N ALA A 3 -27.12 45.92 -53.46
CA ALA A 3 -26.51 47.02 -52.70
C ALA A 3 -25.49 46.36 -51.77
N THR A 4 -24.18 46.35 -52.06
CA THR A 4 -23.20 47.46 -52.00
C THR A 4 -23.36 48.32 -50.75
N THR A 5 -22.49 48.13 -49.76
CA THR A 5 -21.48 49.13 -49.31
C THR A 5 -20.81 48.66 -48.01
N ILE A 6 -19.50 48.90 -47.95
CA ILE A 6 -18.54 48.59 -46.87
C ILE A 6 -18.51 49.78 -45.85
N PRO A 7 -17.57 49.87 -44.89
CA PRO A 7 -17.82 49.83 -43.46
C PRO A 7 -17.69 51.20 -42.76
N THR A 8 -17.89 51.26 -41.45
CA THR A 8 -17.30 52.32 -40.62
C THR A 8 -16.79 51.75 -39.30
N THR A 9 -15.50 51.98 -39.10
CA THR A 9 -14.69 51.90 -37.86
C THR A 9 -15.28 52.86 -36.79
N ASN A 10 -15.02 52.82 -35.49
CA ASN A 10 -13.83 52.41 -34.76
C ASN A 10 -14.11 52.47 -33.23
N THR A 11 -13.17 51.88 -32.47
CA THR A 11 -12.65 52.31 -31.14
C THR A 11 -13.58 52.31 -29.93
N THR A 12 -13.29 51.44 -28.96
CA THR A 12 -12.46 51.72 -27.75
C THR A 12 -12.53 50.45 -26.89
N ASP A 13 -11.52 49.59 -26.96
CA ASP A 13 -10.41 49.52 -25.99
C ASP A 13 -10.88 49.26 -24.56
N ASN A 14 -10.69 48.02 -24.09
CA ASN A 14 -10.41 47.77 -22.68
C ASN A 14 -9.76 46.39 -22.51
N ALA A 15 -8.61 46.43 -21.82
CA ALA A 15 -7.75 45.31 -21.56
C ALA A 15 -8.43 44.21 -20.72
N GLY A 16 -8.26 42.95 -21.12
CA GLY A 16 -8.67 41.81 -20.32
C GLY A 16 -8.44 40.47 -21.01
N VAL A 17 -7.41 39.75 -20.53
CA VAL A 17 -7.18 38.30 -20.66
C VAL A 17 -6.62 37.80 -22.02
N PRO A 18 -5.39 37.23 -22.06
CA PRO A 18 -4.98 36.45 -23.22
C PRO A 18 -5.83 35.17 -23.33
N PRO A 19 -6.29 34.80 -24.54
CA PRO A 19 -7.12 33.62 -24.77
C PRO A 19 -6.31 32.33 -24.58
N ALA A 20 -7.01 31.25 -24.21
CA ALA A 20 -6.44 29.90 -24.20
C ALA A 20 -5.86 29.52 -25.58
N PRO A 21 -4.65 28.95 -25.66
CA PRO A 21 -4.22 28.20 -26.84
C PRO A 21 -4.65 26.73 -26.65
N SER A 22 -5.79 26.33 -27.23
CA SER A 22 -5.93 25.73 -28.55
C SER A 22 -5.19 24.39 -28.71
N GLU A 23 -5.99 23.33 -28.73
CA GLU A 23 -5.63 21.99 -29.19
C GLU A 23 -4.93 22.04 -30.57
N ALA A 24 -3.61 21.91 -30.63
CA ALA A 24 -2.89 21.42 -31.82
C ALA A 24 -1.36 21.38 -31.62
N HIS A 25 -0.89 20.70 -30.57
CA HIS A 25 0.46 20.09 -30.62
C HIS A 25 0.37 18.65 -30.13
N GLN A 26 -0.15 17.80 -31.00
CA GLN A 26 0.03 16.36 -30.93
C GLN A 26 1.50 16.02 -31.21
N ARG A 27 2.16 15.29 -30.30
CA ARG A 27 2.67 13.92 -30.57
C ARG A 27 3.49 13.39 -29.39
N ALA A 28 3.18 12.13 -29.06
CA ALA A 28 3.99 11.13 -28.36
C ALA A 28 4.17 11.27 -26.83
N ALA A 29 3.29 10.58 -26.10
CA ALA A 29 3.70 9.75 -24.95
C ALA A 29 2.59 8.73 -24.58
N ASN A 30 2.18 7.89 -25.52
CA ASN A 30 1.57 6.60 -25.16
C ASN A 30 2.71 5.65 -24.79
N ALA A 31 3.06 5.62 -23.51
CA ALA A 31 3.65 4.47 -22.83
C ALA A 31 3.79 4.86 -21.37
N GLN A 32 2.94 4.31 -20.50
CA GLN A 32 3.32 3.50 -19.34
C GLN A 32 2.01 3.10 -18.63
N GLY A 33 1.61 1.85 -18.84
CA GLY A 33 0.49 1.25 -18.13
C GLY A 33 0.76 1.24 -16.64
N GLN A 34 -0.23 1.67 -15.88
CA GLN A 34 -0.21 1.80 -14.43
C GLN A 34 0.01 0.42 -13.80
N PHE A 35 1.18 0.21 -13.18
CA PHE A 35 1.40 -0.81 -12.16
C PHE A 35 1.58 -0.10 -10.82
N THR A 36 0.52 0.51 -10.30
CA THR A 36 0.51 0.95 -8.91
C THR A 36 0.21 -0.27 -8.04
N ALA A 37 1.25 -1.03 -7.69
CA ALA A 37 1.18 -1.88 -6.50
C ALA A 37 0.99 -0.94 -5.31
N HIS A 38 -0.25 -0.78 -4.85
CA HIS A 38 -0.55 -0.02 -3.64
C HIS A 38 0.00 -0.82 -2.47
N THR A 39 1.27 -0.62 -2.11
CA THR A 39 1.75 -1.05 -0.81
C THR A 39 1.01 -0.20 0.20
N ASN A 40 -0.04 -0.77 0.79
CA ASN A 40 -0.73 -0.16 1.90
C ASN A 40 0.35 0.13 2.96
N THR A 41 0.71 1.39 3.13
CA THR A 41 1.85 1.80 3.96
C THR A 41 1.38 2.30 5.32
N SER A 42 0.07 2.40 5.49
CA SER A 42 -0.54 2.83 6.74
C SER A 42 -0.67 1.65 7.72
N PRO A 43 -0.28 1.82 8.98
CA PRO A 43 -0.45 0.80 10.00
C PRO A 43 -1.94 0.55 10.27
N LEU A 44 -2.34 -0.72 10.37
CA LEU A 44 -3.73 -1.12 10.59
C LEU A 44 -4.10 -1.25 12.08
N PHE A 45 -3.13 -1.48 12.96
CA PHE A 45 -3.34 -1.75 14.38
C PHE A 45 -2.03 -1.56 15.16
N PRO A 46 -2.04 -1.28 16.48
CA PRO A 46 -0.81 -1.22 17.27
C PRO A 46 -0.19 -2.61 17.46
N LEU A 47 1.13 -2.71 17.40
CA LEU A 47 1.88 -3.96 17.57
C LEU A 47 2.20 -4.31 19.05
N GLY A 48 2.15 -3.34 19.96
CA GLY A 48 2.58 -3.56 21.33
C GLY A 48 4.06 -3.95 21.44
N LEU A 49 4.40 -4.84 22.37
CA LEU A 49 5.75 -5.35 22.57
C LEU A 49 6.11 -6.38 21.49
N LEU A 50 7.17 -6.13 20.74
CA LEU A 50 7.72 -7.11 19.81
C LEU A 50 8.59 -8.14 20.53
N THR A 51 8.28 -9.42 20.33
CA THR A 51 9.06 -10.53 20.86
C THR A 51 9.33 -11.56 19.76
N ALA A 52 10.37 -12.37 19.93
CA ALA A 52 10.63 -13.52 19.08
C ALA A 52 11.04 -14.70 19.95
N THR A 53 10.57 -15.89 19.60
CA THR A 53 11.11 -17.12 20.18
C THR A 53 12.56 -17.31 19.76
N ARG A 54 13.29 -18.15 20.51
CA ARG A 54 14.67 -18.48 20.16
C ARG A 54 14.76 -19.13 18.78
N GLY A 55 13.85 -20.05 18.44
CA GLY A 55 13.85 -20.72 17.15
C GLY A 55 13.62 -19.75 15.99
N ALA A 56 12.70 -18.78 16.14
CA ALA A 56 12.47 -17.75 15.13
C ALA A 56 13.69 -16.82 14.98
N ALA A 57 14.26 -16.36 16.09
CA ALA A 57 15.45 -15.50 16.06
C ALA A 57 16.65 -16.20 15.40
N ASP A 58 16.91 -17.46 15.77
CA ASP A 58 17.96 -18.29 15.15
C ASP A 58 17.67 -18.55 13.66
N ALA A 59 16.40 -18.70 13.28
CA ALA A 59 16.03 -18.92 11.89
C ALA A 59 16.25 -17.69 11.01
N LEU A 60 15.90 -16.50 11.51
CA LEU A 60 16.16 -15.22 10.86
C LEU A 60 17.66 -14.93 10.72
N ALA A 61 18.43 -15.15 11.79
CA ALA A 61 19.87 -14.88 11.82
C ALA A 61 20.66 -15.76 10.84
N ARG A 62 20.20 -16.98 10.55
CA ARG A 62 20.87 -17.89 9.59
C ARG A 62 20.97 -17.33 8.17
N HIS A 63 20.06 -16.42 7.78
CA HIS A 63 20.00 -15.83 6.44
C HIS A 63 20.09 -14.31 6.43
N ASP A 64 20.52 -13.71 7.56
CA ASP A 64 20.54 -12.26 7.77
C ASP A 64 19.20 -11.59 7.45
N GLU A 65 18.09 -12.29 7.73
CA GLU A 65 16.74 -11.80 7.47
C GLU A 65 16.28 -10.88 8.61
N SER A 66 15.95 -9.63 8.27
CA SER A 66 15.43 -8.68 9.25
C SER A 66 14.00 -9.02 9.65
N TYR A 67 13.75 -9.20 10.95
CA TYR A 67 12.39 -9.36 11.49
C TYR A 67 11.47 -8.21 11.09
N PHE A 68 12.01 -7.00 10.91
CA PHE A 68 11.26 -5.79 10.57
C PHE A 68 10.51 -5.95 9.24
N ALA A 69 11.08 -6.67 8.27
CA ALA A 69 10.42 -6.90 6.98
C ALA A 69 9.09 -7.64 7.14
N TYR A 70 9.03 -8.63 8.04
CA TYR A 70 7.82 -9.41 8.30
C TYR A 70 6.83 -8.67 9.21
N VAL A 71 7.35 -7.97 10.22
CA VAL A 71 6.53 -7.14 11.12
C VAL A 71 5.85 -6.02 10.35
N GLN A 72 6.56 -5.33 9.44
CA GLN A 72 5.97 -4.27 8.63
C GLN A 72 4.84 -4.82 7.76
N ARG A 73 5.04 -5.97 7.10
CA ARG A 73 4.01 -6.64 6.30
C ARG A 73 2.78 -6.97 7.13
N HIS A 74 2.98 -7.53 8.33
CA HIS A 74 1.90 -7.84 9.26
C HIS A 74 1.14 -6.58 9.66
N HIS A 75 1.87 -5.52 10.01
CA HIS A 75 1.32 -4.25 10.46
C HIS A 75 0.47 -3.55 9.39
N THR A 76 0.78 -3.75 8.11
CA THR A 76 0.10 -3.11 6.99
C THR A 76 -0.91 -4.01 6.27
N GLY A 77 -1.16 -5.21 6.77
CA GLY A 77 -2.18 -6.12 6.22
C GLY A 77 -1.73 -7.03 5.10
N ASP A 78 -0.42 -7.15 4.85
CA ASP A 78 0.11 -8.26 4.07
C ASP A 78 0.25 -9.48 5.00
N TRP A 79 -0.79 -10.30 5.01
CA TRP A 79 -0.89 -11.48 5.86
C TRP A 79 -0.01 -12.66 5.41
N GLY A 80 0.70 -12.51 4.28
CA GLY A 80 1.52 -13.56 3.71
C GLY A 80 0.72 -14.77 3.24
N ASP A 81 1.18 -15.97 3.57
CA ASP A 81 0.68 -17.26 3.11
C ASP A 81 -0.39 -17.86 4.04
N VAL A 82 -1.41 -17.06 4.33
CA VAL A 82 -2.61 -17.49 5.06
C VAL A 82 -3.77 -17.81 4.11
N GLY A 83 -4.64 -18.74 4.51
CA GLY A 83 -5.87 -19.09 3.79
C GLY A 83 -6.94 -17.99 3.88
N GLU A 84 -8.01 -18.12 3.10
CA GLU A 84 -9.08 -17.11 3.02
C GLU A 84 -9.80 -16.90 4.37
N ASP A 85 -10.06 -17.97 5.12
CA ASP A 85 -10.68 -17.89 6.44
C ASP A 85 -9.83 -17.07 7.42
N ASP A 86 -8.51 -17.27 7.43
CA ASP A 86 -7.58 -16.50 8.27
C ASP A 86 -7.48 -15.03 7.81
N ARG A 87 -7.56 -14.75 6.50
CA ARG A 87 -7.61 -13.36 6.01
C ARG A 87 -8.88 -12.66 6.48
N ASN A 88 -10.01 -13.35 6.44
CA ASN A 88 -11.29 -12.85 6.93
C ASN A 88 -11.23 -12.64 8.45
N ALA A 89 -10.67 -13.60 9.18
CA ALA A 89 -10.45 -13.49 10.62
C ALA A 89 -9.55 -12.29 10.97
N ASN A 90 -8.48 -12.05 10.21
CA ASN A 90 -7.63 -10.87 10.37
C ASN A 90 -8.39 -9.57 10.10
N ALA A 91 -9.18 -9.50 9.03
CA ALA A 91 -9.97 -8.31 8.71
C ALA A 91 -10.97 -7.98 9.83
N VAL A 92 -11.67 -9.00 10.36
CA VAL A 92 -12.54 -8.85 11.54
C VAL A 92 -11.71 -8.48 12.76
N GLY A 93 -10.54 -9.12 12.96
CA GLY A 93 -9.66 -8.87 14.09
C GLY A 93 -9.12 -7.44 14.13
N VAL A 94 -8.75 -6.87 12.99
CA VAL A 94 -8.36 -5.45 12.87
C VAL A 94 -9.50 -4.53 13.29
N ARG A 95 -10.74 -4.84 12.90
CA ARG A 95 -11.92 -4.01 13.20
C ARG A 95 -12.44 -4.16 14.63
N GLU A 96 -12.44 -5.39 15.16
CA GLU A 96 -13.18 -5.76 16.38
C GLU A 96 -12.25 -6.14 17.54
N GLY A 97 -10.94 -6.17 17.34
CA GLY A 97 -9.98 -6.43 18.42
C GLY A 97 -9.72 -7.91 18.69
N TYR A 98 -9.77 -8.77 17.67
CA TYR A 98 -9.33 -10.17 17.80
C TYR A 98 -7.85 -10.34 17.45
N ARG A 99 -7.29 -11.52 17.78
CA ARG A 99 -5.93 -11.90 17.42
C ARG A 99 -5.72 -11.78 15.91
N ILE A 100 -4.55 -11.29 15.50
CA ILE A 100 -4.14 -11.18 14.10
C ILE A 100 -3.01 -12.17 13.86
N PHE A 101 -3.07 -12.89 12.74
CA PHE A 101 -2.13 -13.95 12.40
C PHE A 101 -1.58 -13.79 10.98
N SER A 102 -0.28 -13.95 10.82
CA SER A 102 0.35 -13.95 9.49
C SER A 102 1.40 -15.04 9.38
N VAL A 103 1.58 -15.52 8.15
CA VAL A 103 2.51 -16.60 7.84
C VAL A 103 3.43 -16.12 6.73
N TYR A 104 4.73 -16.17 6.97
CA TYR A 104 5.74 -15.84 5.96
C TYR A 104 6.66 -17.02 5.71
N SER A 105 7.24 -17.06 4.53
CA SER A 105 8.33 -17.99 4.22
C SER A 105 9.66 -17.27 4.40
N LEU A 106 10.57 -17.89 5.14
CA LEU A 106 11.99 -17.52 5.21
C LEU A 106 12.71 -18.00 3.94
N GLN A 107 13.95 -17.55 3.76
CA GLN A 107 14.79 -17.95 2.62
C GLN A 107 15.04 -19.47 2.53
N ASP A 108 15.10 -20.19 3.66
CA ASP A 108 15.20 -21.65 3.67
C ASP A 108 13.87 -22.39 3.51
N GLY A 109 12.79 -21.67 3.20
CA GLY A 109 11.45 -22.22 3.03
C GLY A 109 10.73 -22.57 4.33
N LYS A 110 11.35 -22.36 5.50
CA LYS A 110 10.64 -22.48 6.78
C LYS A 110 9.57 -21.42 6.91
N LYS A 111 8.50 -21.76 7.61
CA LYS A 111 7.46 -20.80 7.96
C LYS A 111 7.85 -20.02 9.20
N LEU A 112 7.57 -18.73 9.15
CA LEU A 112 7.62 -17.80 10.26
C LEU A 112 6.20 -17.31 10.51
N TRP A 113 5.71 -17.51 11.73
CA TRP A 113 4.43 -16.99 12.18
C TRP A 113 4.64 -15.65 12.88
N VAL A 114 3.74 -14.71 12.62
CA VAL A 114 3.67 -13.42 13.32
C VAL A 114 2.25 -13.28 13.87
N ILE A 115 2.15 -13.19 15.20
CA ILE A 115 0.87 -13.16 15.91
C ILE A 115 0.82 -11.90 16.76
N THR A 116 -0.24 -11.10 16.61
CA THR A 116 -0.56 -10.00 17.52
C THR A 116 -1.76 -10.39 18.36
N GLU A 117 -1.62 -10.34 19.68
CA GLU A 117 -2.67 -10.69 20.63
C GLU A 117 -3.89 -9.75 20.53
N ALA A 118 -5.06 -10.24 20.96
CA ALA A 118 -6.33 -9.53 20.86
C ALA A 118 -6.30 -8.13 21.51
N ASP A 119 -5.64 -8.03 22.67
CA ASP A 119 -5.46 -6.78 23.41
C ASP A 119 -4.35 -5.87 22.85
N ARG A 120 -3.68 -6.29 21.76
CA ARG A 120 -2.56 -5.59 21.12
C ARG A 120 -1.38 -5.31 22.05
N SER A 121 -1.24 -6.09 23.13
CA SER A 121 -0.17 -5.92 24.10
C SER A 121 1.17 -6.45 23.59
N VAL A 122 1.14 -7.50 22.77
CA VAL A 122 2.32 -8.23 22.29
C VAL A 122 2.13 -8.68 20.84
N THR A 123 3.19 -8.54 20.05
CA THR A 123 3.37 -9.21 18.77
C THR A 123 4.55 -10.18 18.88
N THR A 124 4.31 -11.47 18.63
CA THR A 124 5.31 -12.54 18.74
C THR A 124 5.64 -13.13 17.38
N LEU A 125 6.94 -13.26 17.10
CA LEU A 125 7.47 -14.04 15.99
C LEU A 125 7.87 -15.43 16.48
N LEU A 126 7.38 -16.48 15.82
CA LEU A 126 7.62 -17.85 16.22
C LEU A 126 7.61 -18.82 15.03
N LEU A 127 8.25 -19.97 15.17
CA LEU A 127 8.12 -21.08 14.22
C LEU A 127 6.82 -21.86 14.52
N PRO A 128 6.22 -22.53 13.51
CA PRO A 128 5.04 -23.36 13.72
C PRO A 128 5.24 -24.47 14.77
N SER A 129 6.48 -24.95 14.93
CA SER A 129 6.82 -26.01 15.89
C SER A 129 6.91 -25.53 17.34
N GLU A 130 6.83 -24.22 17.59
CA GLU A 130 6.92 -23.60 18.92
C GLU A 130 5.55 -23.20 19.48
N TYR A 131 4.47 -23.52 18.75
CA TYR A 131 3.07 -23.29 19.11
C TYR A 131 2.33 -24.63 19.17
#